data_AF-A0A0E2AN23-F1
#
_entry.id   AF-A0A0E2AN23-F1
#
_cell.length_a   1.000
_cell.length_b   1.000
_cell.length_c   1.000
_cell.angle_alpha   90.00
_cell.angle_beta   90.00
_cell.angle_gamma   90.00
#
_symmetry.space_group_name_H-M   'P 1'
#
loop_
_entity.id
_entity.type
_entity.pdbx_description
1 polymer ?
#
loop_
_entity_poly.entity_id
_entity_poly.type
_entity_poly.pdbx_seq_one_letter_code
_entity_poly.pdbx_strand_id
1 'polypeptide(L)'
;MPYRRLPNTDQARIRALKTAVVKGDMCDVYDLPVSLKTLGEARIFLSKFETAHSYYVHCYGEQSRNSKKHQANVKTARLYISHFIQVLNLAVIRMEIKESHKALYGLPVDNFSVPDLSSEASLAEWGQKIIEGERKRTSQGGIPIYNPTIAKVKVHYDIFMEGYEKQKSLQSLTNRSLEQLASMRVQADRLILDIWNQVEAKFQDVSPNEKRLEKCRDYGLIYYYRTGEKQNKEIL
;
A
#
# COMPACT_ATOMS: atom_id res chain seq x y z
N MET A 1 -17.17 33.57 11.63
CA MET A 1 -16.05 33.59 10.66
C MET A 1 -15.67 32.14 10.35
N PRO A 2 -15.47 31.76 9.09
CA PRO A 2 -15.07 30.40 8.77
C PRO A 2 -13.69 30.08 9.35
N TYR A 3 -13.45 28.81 9.67
CA TYR A 3 -12.16 28.33 10.17
C TYR A 3 -11.44 27.56 9.06
N ARG A 4 -10.10 27.55 9.09
CA ARG A 4 -9.28 26.78 8.14
C ARG A 4 -8.80 25.47 8.78
N ARG A 5 -8.53 24.46 7.95
CA ARG A 5 -7.91 23.19 8.37
C ARG A 5 -6.79 22.84 7.43
N LEU A 6 -5.63 22.45 7.97
CA LEU A 6 -4.52 21.97 7.15
C LEU A 6 -4.93 20.72 6.33
N PRO A 7 -4.39 20.55 5.12
CA PRO A 7 -4.65 19.38 4.30
C PRO A 7 -4.28 18.08 5.02
N ASN A 8 -5.14 17.06 4.91
CA ASN A 8 -4.93 15.77 5.57
C ASN A 8 -4.28 14.70 4.65
N THR A 9 -4.38 14.84 3.34
CA THR A 9 -3.78 13.92 2.35
C THR A 9 -2.56 14.53 1.68
N ASP A 10 -1.63 13.69 1.22
CA ASP A 10 -0.43 14.14 0.51
C ASP A 10 -0.79 14.88 -0.79
N GLN A 11 -1.81 14.39 -1.52
CA GLN A 11 -2.33 15.07 -2.71
C GLN A 11 -2.89 16.47 -2.40
N ALA A 12 -3.58 16.63 -1.27
CA ALA A 12 -4.13 17.92 -0.88
C ALA A 12 -3.02 18.89 -0.41
N ARG A 13 -1.96 18.39 0.25
CA ARG A 13 -0.75 19.17 0.57
C ARG A 13 -0.04 19.67 -0.68
N ILE A 14 0.18 18.77 -1.66
CA ILE A 14 0.75 19.12 -2.97
C ILE A 14 -0.08 20.20 -3.63
N ARG A 15 -1.42 20.02 -3.68
CA ARG A 15 -2.32 21.01 -4.29
C ARG A 15 -2.21 22.38 -3.62
N ALA A 16 -2.24 22.44 -2.28
CA ALA A 16 -2.15 23.70 -1.54
C ALA A 16 -0.83 24.43 -1.81
N LEU A 17 0.31 23.71 -1.72
CA LEU A 17 1.63 24.27 -2.01
C LEU A 17 1.75 24.71 -3.47
N LYS A 18 1.25 23.92 -4.42
CA LYS A 18 1.28 24.23 -5.85
C LYS A 18 0.48 25.48 -6.18
N THR A 19 -0.72 25.61 -5.63
CA THR A 19 -1.55 26.82 -5.80
C THR A 19 -0.83 28.05 -5.27
N ALA A 20 -0.24 27.98 -4.06
CA ALA A 20 0.50 29.09 -3.48
C ALA A 20 1.74 29.50 -4.30
N VAL A 21 2.54 28.52 -4.75
CA VAL A 21 3.74 28.79 -5.56
C VAL A 21 3.38 29.40 -6.90
N VAL A 22 2.40 28.82 -7.62
CA VAL A 22 1.95 29.35 -8.92
C VAL A 22 1.39 30.75 -8.79
N LYS A 23 0.55 31.01 -7.78
CA LYS A 23 0.01 32.36 -7.54
C LYS A 23 1.12 33.35 -7.17
N GLY A 24 2.08 32.93 -6.35
CA GLY A 24 3.25 33.74 -6.00
C GLY A 24 4.11 34.12 -7.21
N ASP A 25 4.25 33.21 -8.18
CA ASP A 25 5.05 33.44 -9.40
C ASP A 25 4.40 34.41 -10.39
N MET A 26 3.07 34.52 -10.35
CA MET A 26 2.31 35.41 -11.22
C MET A 26 2.13 36.81 -10.63
N CYS A 27 2.41 37.00 -9.33
CA CYS A 27 2.25 38.28 -8.66
C CYS A 27 3.48 39.17 -8.81
N ASP A 28 3.25 40.48 -8.92
CA ASP A 28 4.31 41.46 -8.80
C ASP A 28 4.97 41.34 -7.40
N VAL A 29 6.29 41.54 -7.36
CA VAL A 29 7.10 41.46 -6.14
C VAL A 29 6.59 42.44 -5.07
N TYR A 30 6.06 43.60 -5.47
CA TYR A 30 5.54 44.61 -4.53
C TYR A 30 4.19 44.23 -3.89
N ASP A 31 3.40 43.41 -4.57
CA ASP A 31 2.08 42.98 -4.11
C ASP A 31 2.07 41.58 -3.49
N LEU A 32 3.23 40.92 -3.47
CA LEU A 32 3.38 39.54 -3.03
C LEU A 32 3.02 39.36 -1.54
N PRO A 33 2.00 38.55 -1.20
CA PRO A 33 1.60 38.32 0.19
C PRO A 33 2.56 37.40 0.97
N VAL A 34 3.40 36.65 0.27
CA VAL A 34 4.30 35.64 0.85
C VAL A 34 5.74 36.09 0.65
N SER A 35 6.60 35.90 1.66
CA SER A 35 8.00 36.24 1.54
C SER A 35 8.69 35.43 0.44
N LEU A 36 9.62 36.06 -0.29
CA LEU A 36 10.42 35.40 -1.33
C LEU A 36 11.19 34.19 -0.76
N LYS A 37 11.62 34.27 0.50
CA LYS A 37 12.27 33.16 1.21
C LYS A 37 11.33 31.95 1.36
N THR A 38 10.12 32.17 1.88
CA THR A 38 9.11 31.10 2.06
C THR A 38 8.70 30.52 0.71
N LEU A 39 8.49 31.34 -0.32
CA LEU A 39 8.16 30.86 -1.67
C LEU A 39 9.29 30.04 -2.30
N GLY A 40 10.54 30.48 -2.15
CA GLY A 40 11.71 29.73 -2.62
C GLY A 40 11.83 28.36 -1.93
N GLU A 41 11.66 28.33 -0.61
CA GLU A 41 11.65 27.06 0.15
C GLU A 41 10.50 26.15 -0.30
N ALA A 42 9.30 26.70 -0.45
CA ALA A 42 8.12 25.97 -0.90
C ALA A 42 8.30 25.37 -2.30
N ARG A 43 8.95 26.09 -3.23
CA ARG A 43 9.23 25.58 -4.59
C ARG A 43 10.16 24.37 -4.57
N ILE A 44 11.28 24.49 -3.86
CA ILE A 44 12.28 23.41 -3.76
C ILE A 44 11.66 22.19 -3.09
N PHE A 45 10.91 22.41 -2.01
CA PHE A 45 10.22 21.35 -1.28
C PHE A 45 9.14 20.69 -2.15
N LEU A 46 8.29 21.46 -2.82
CA LEU A 46 7.19 20.97 -3.64
C LEU A 46 7.70 20.03 -4.74
N SER A 47 8.78 20.41 -5.44
CA SER A 47 9.37 19.55 -6.47
C SER A 47 9.78 18.19 -5.91
N LYS A 48 10.49 18.16 -4.77
CA LYS A 48 10.87 16.91 -4.10
C LYS A 48 9.66 16.10 -3.64
N PHE A 49 8.64 16.76 -3.09
CA PHE A 49 7.45 16.11 -2.55
C PHE A 49 6.57 15.52 -3.65
N GLU A 50 6.39 16.21 -4.78
CA GLU A 50 5.69 15.69 -5.96
C GLU A 50 6.39 14.45 -6.55
N THR A 51 7.73 14.47 -6.65
CA THR A 51 8.50 13.31 -7.10
C THR A 51 8.32 12.12 -6.16
N ALA A 52 8.48 12.33 -4.84
CA ALA A 52 8.28 11.28 -3.85
C ALA A 52 6.85 10.71 -3.87
N HIS A 53 5.85 11.58 -4.05
CA HIS A 53 4.45 11.17 -4.14
C HIS A 53 4.16 10.34 -5.39
N SER A 54 4.65 10.79 -6.54
CA SER A 54 4.50 10.07 -7.81
C SER A 54 5.16 8.69 -7.75
N TYR A 55 6.33 8.60 -7.12
CA TYR A 55 7.03 7.34 -6.92
C TYR A 55 6.22 6.37 -6.03
N TYR A 56 5.70 6.84 -4.89
CA TYR A 56 4.83 6.03 -4.03
C TYR A 56 3.58 5.53 -4.77
N VAL A 57 2.89 6.40 -5.51
CA VAL A 57 1.69 6.04 -6.30
C VAL A 57 2.03 4.94 -7.32
N HIS A 58 3.19 5.05 -7.98
CA HIS A 58 3.68 4.03 -8.89
C HIS A 58 3.95 2.69 -8.17
N CYS A 59 4.69 2.69 -7.06
CA CYS A 59 4.97 1.48 -6.27
C CYS A 59 3.70 0.79 -5.80
N TYR A 60 2.75 1.55 -5.24
CA TYR A 60 1.46 1.04 -4.79
C TYR A 60 0.64 0.46 -5.94
N GLY A 61 0.64 1.12 -7.11
CA GLY A 61 0.00 0.63 -8.32
C GLY A 61 0.55 -0.74 -8.76
N GLU A 62 1.87 -0.88 -8.80
CA GLU A 62 2.53 -2.14 -9.17
C GLU A 62 2.25 -3.26 -8.15
N GLN A 63 2.28 -2.97 -6.85
CA GLN A 63 1.89 -3.93 -5.80
C GLN A 63 0.45 -4.42 -5.98
N SER A 64 -0.49 -3.50 -6.23
CA SER A 64 -1.91 -3.83 -6.38
C SER A 64 -2.17 -4.69 -7.63
N ARG A 65 -1.53 -4.36 -8.75
CA ARG A 65 -1.65 -5.13 -10.02
C ARG A 65 -1.11 -6.54 -9.88
N ASN A 66 0.06 -6.72 -9.26
CA ASN A 66 0.69 -8.03 -9.07
C ASN A 66 -0.10 -8.89 -8.07
N SER A 67 -0.72 -8.28 -7.06
CA SER A 67 -1.49 -8.99 -6.05
C SER A 67 -2.63 -9.84 -6.64
N LYS A 68 -3.33 -9.37 -7.69
CA LYS A 68 -4.45 -10.12 -8.28
C LYS A 68 -4.01 -11.44 -8.92
N LYS A 69 -2.93 -11.41 -9.71
CA LYS A 69 -2.36 -12.60 -10.34
C LYS A 69 -1.82 -13.56 -9.27
N HIS A 70 -1.13 -13.03 -8.26
CA HIS A 70 -0.59 -13.81 -7.15
C HIS A 70 -1.69 -14.57 -6.38
N GLN A 71 -2.82 -13.92 -6.08
CA GLN A 71 -3.92 -14.58 -5.37
C GLN A 71 -4.52 -15.78 -6.11
N ALA A 72 -4.53 -15.77 -7.45
CA ALA A 72 -4.93 -16.93 -8.24
C ALA A 72 -3.93 -18.09 -8.09
N ASN A 73 -2.64 -17.78 -8.10
CA ASN A 73 -1.57 -18.77 -7.88
C ASN A 73 -1.62 -19.37 -6.48
N VAL A 74 -1.84 -18.55 -5.45
CA VAL A 74 -2.02 -19.00 -4.05
C VAL A 74 -3.17 -20.01 -3.93
N LYS A 75 -4.35 -19.69 -4.50
CA LYS A 75 -5.50 -20.60 -4.49
C LYS A 75 -5.18 -21.93 -5.18
N THR A 76 -4.48 -21.87 -6.30
CA THR A 76 -4.11 -23.05 -7.08
C THR A 76 -3.11 -23.92 -6.33
N ALA A 77 -2.03 -23.34 -5.79
CA ALA A 77 -1.06 -24.05 -4.97
C ALA A 77 -1.71 -24.69 -3.74
N ARG A 78 -2.59 -23.96 -3.03
CA ARG A 78 -3.35 -24.49 -1.89
C ARG A 78 -4.21 -25.69 -2.26
N LEU A 79 -4.90 -25.63 -3.40
CA LEU A 79 -5.70 -26.75 -3.90
C LEU A 79 -4.84 -27.99 -4.12
N TYR A 80 -3.71 -27.88 -4.83
CA TYR A 80 -2.86 -29.03 -5.13
C TYR A 80 -2.16 -29.60 -3.89
N ILE A 81 -1.67 -28.74 -3.00
CA ILE A 81 -1.00 -29.18 -1.76
C ILE A 81 -2.00 -29.86 -0.83
N SER A 82 -3.18 -29.27 -0.60
CA SER A 82 -4.21 -29.89 0.24
C SER A 82 -4.69 -31.23 -0.32
N HIS A 83 -4.93 -31.31 -1.63
CA HIS A 83 -5.37 -32.54 -2.28
C HIS A 83 -4.30 -33.65 -2.20
N PHE A 84 -3.02 -33.31 -2.38
CA PHE A 84 -1.94 -34.28 -2.21
C PHE A 84 -1.91 -34.84 -0.77
N ILE A 85 -2.04 -33.98 0.24
CA ILE A 85 -2.08 -34.40 1.65
C ILE A 85 -3.28 -35.30 1.93
N GLN A 86 -4.46 -34.97 1.39
CA GLN A 86 -5.66 -35.81 1.52
C GLN A 86 -5.43 -37.20 0.92
N VAL A 87 -4.87 -37.28 -0.29
CA VAL A 87 -4.61 -38.57 -0.96
C VAL A 87 -3.55 -39.37 -0.22
N LEU A 88 -2.50 -38.73 0.29
CA LEU A 88 -1.51 -39.36 1.15
C LEU A 88 -2.16 -39.96 2.41
N ASN A 89 -2.99 -39.19 3.10
CA ASN A 89 -3.69 -39.65 4.30
C ASN A 89 -4.64 -40.83 3.98
N LEU A 90 -5.38 -40.76 2.87
CA LEU A 90 -6.25 -41.85 2.43
C LEU A 90 -5.46 -43.12 2.04
N ALA A 91 -4.30 -42.98 1.41
CA ALA A 91 -3.42 -44.11 1.08
C ALA A 91 -2.87 -44.78 2.35
N VAL A 92 -2.58 -43.99 3.40
CA VAL A 92 -2.21 -44.55 4.71
C VAL A 92 -3.39 -45.27 5.37
N ILE A 93 -4.59 -44.70 5.34
CA ILE A 93 -5.80 -45.35 5.87
C ILE A 93 -6.09 -46.69 5.16
N ARG A 94 -5.85 -46.74 3.83
CA ARG A 94 -5.98 -47.98 3.04
C ARG A 94 -4.80 -48.94 3.19
N MET A 95 -3.81 -48.62 4.03
CA MET A 95 -2.60 -49.42 4.26
C MET A 95 -1.71 -49.59 3.01
N GLU A 96 -1.86 -48.74 2.00
CA GLU A 96 -1.00 -48.68 0.80
C GLU A 96 0.35 -48.01 1.12
N ILE A 97 0.34 -47.11 2.11
CA ILE A 97 1.52 -46.39 2.62
C ILE A 97 1.59 -46.61 4.14
N LYS A 98 2.77 -46.93 4.66
CA LYS A 98 2.97 -47.09 6.12
C LYS A 98 2.72 -45.77 6.85
N GLU A 99 2.03 -45.84 7.98
CA GLU A 99 1.72 -44.67 8.81
C GLU A 99 2.98 -43.90 9.25
N SER A 100 4.04 -44.63 9.58
CA SER A 100 5.35 -44.06 9.93
C SER A 100 5.96 -43.19 8.83
N HIS A 101 5.58 -43.38 7.56
CA HIS A 101 6.08 -42.55 6.46
C HIS A 101 5.52 -41.12 6.50
N LYS A 102 4.44 -40.84 7.23
CA LYS A 102 3.93 -39.47 7.41
C LYS A 102 4.98 -38.53 8.04
N ALA A 103 5.87 -39.08 8.87
CA ALA A 103 6.99 -38.34 9.46
C ALA A 103 7.96 -37.77 8.40
N LEU A 104 8.08 -38.40 7.21
CA LEU A 104 8.93 -37.89 6.12
C LEU A 104 8.46 -36.53 5.58
N TYR A 105 7.15 -36.25 5.72
CA TYR A 105 6.49 -35.02 5.31
C TYR A 105 6.34 -34.02 6.47
N GLY A 106 6.80 -34.37 7.67
CA GLY A 106 6.57 -33.59 8.88
C GLY A 106 5.10 -33.56 9.33
N LEU A 107 4.29 -34.52 8.90
CA LEU A 107 2.90 -34.68 9.32
C LEU A 107 2.82 -35.57 10.57
N PRO A 108 1.91 -35.30 11.52
CA PRO A 108 1.68 -36.19 12.66
C PRO A 108 1.18 -37.55 12.18
N VAL A 109 1.70 -38.62 12.78
CA VAL A 109 1.42 -40.01 12.38
C VAL A 109 -0.06 -40.34 12.60
N ASP A 110 -0.58 -39.96 13.76
CA ASP A 110 -1.94 -40.20 14.26
C ASP A 110 -3.02 -39.24 13.71
N ASN A 111 -2.63 -38.13 13.08
CA ASN A 111 -3.59 -37.14 12.56
C ASN A 111 -3.75 -37.19 11.03
N PHE A 112 -4.96 -37.49 10.55
CA PHE A 112 -5.28 -37.59 9.12
C PHE A 112 -5.96 -36.36 8.53
N SER A 113 -5.98 -35.23 9.25
CA SER A 113 -6.44 -33.96 8.72
C SER A 113 -5.40 -33.29 7.82
N VAL A 114 -5.85 -32.40 6.96
CA VAL A 114 -4.95 -31.45 6.28
C VAL A 114 -4.50 -30.41 7.32
N PRO A 115 -3.21 -30.05 7.37
CA PRO A 115 -2.74 -28.96 8.24
C PRO A 115 -3.25 -27.60 7.75
N ASP A 116 -3.08 -26.55 8.56
CA ASP A 116 -3.49 -25.22 8.15
C ASP A 116 -2.66 -24.71 6.95
N LEU A 117 -3.36 -24.30 5.90
CA LEU A 117 -2.83 -23.71 4.67
C LEU A 117 -3.46 -22.33 4.40
N SER A 118 -4.09 -21.73 5.41
CA SER A 118 -4.79 -20.44 5.30
C SER A 118 -3.83 -19.33 4.91
N SER A 119 -2.70 -19.23 5.62
CA SER A 119 -1.66 -18.23 5.39
C SER A 119 -0.69 -18.63 4.27
N GLU A 120 -0.16 -17.65 3.56
CA GLU A 120 0.86 -17.88 2.52
C GLU A 120 2.16 -18.44 3.11
N ALA A 121 2.50 -18.06 4.35
CA ALA A 121 3.67 -18.60 5.05
C ALA A 121 3.53 -20.10 5.36
N SER A 122 2.35 -20.49 5.87
CA SER A 122 2.03 -21.91 6.11
C SER A 122 1.98 -22.69 4.80
N LEU A 123 1.42 -22.10 3.75
CA LEU A 123 1.39 -22.72 2.41
C LEU A 123 2.80 -22.95 1.85
N ALA A 124 3.71 -21.99 2.03
CA ALA A 124 5.12 -22.12 1.66
C ALA A 124 5.81 -23.24 2.42
N GLU A 125 5.67 -23.25 3.75
CA GLU A 125 6.27 -24.26 4.62
C GLU A 125 5.78 -25.68 4.26
N TRP A 126 4.46 -25.87 4.21
CA TRP A 126 3.88 -27.18 3.92
C TRP A 126 4.16 -27.62 2.49
N GLY A 127 4.10 -26.73 1.51
CA GLY A 127 4.45 -27.07 0.13
C GLY A 127 5.86 -27.64 0.02
N GLN A 128 6.85 -27.01 0.68
CA GLN A 128 8.22 -27.53 0.73
C GLN A 128 8.30 -28.89 1.42
N LYS A 129 7.67 -29.04 2.59
CA LYS A 129 7.64 -30.30 3.34
C LYS A 129 7.03 -31.45 2.54
N ILE A 130 5.96 -31.19 1.80
CA ILE A 130 5.29 -32.20 0.97
C ILE A 130 6.17 -32.66 -0.19
N ILE A 131 6.78 -31.71 -0.91
CA ILE A 131 7.68 -32.00 -2.03
C ILE A 131 8.88 -32.81 -1.56
N GLU A 132 9.50 -32.40 -0.45
CA GLU A 132 10.66 -33.09 0.11
C GLU A 132 10.31 -34.46 0.67
N GLY A 133 9.17 -34.58 1.36
CA GLY A 133 8.70 -35.84 1.93
C GLY A 133 8.43 -36.89 0.86
N GLU A 134 7.77 -36.53 -0.25
CA GLU A 134 7.51 -37.48 -1.35
C GLU A 134 8.79 -37.86 -2.07
N ARG A 135 9.73 -36.91 -2.25
CA ARG A 135 11.07 -37.21 -2.78
C ARG A 135 11.79 -38.26 -1.94
N LYS A 136 11.79 -38.09 -0.61
CA LYS A 136 12.40 -39.07 0.31
C LYS A 136 11.70 -40.43 0.24
N ARG A 137 10.37 -40.46 0.30
CA ARG A 137 9.60 -41.71 0.26
C ARG A 137 9.86 -42.49 -1.03
N THR A 138 9.85 -41.81 -2.17
CA THR A 138 10.10 -42.44 -3.48
C THR A 138 11.54 -42.90 -3.64
N SER A 139 12.53 -42.16 -3.12
CA SER A 139 13.94 -42.62 -3.09
C SER A 139 14.16 -43.88 -2.24
N GLN A 140 13.28 -44.13 -1.27
CA GLN A 140 13.28 -45.34 -0.43
C GLN A 140 12.47 -46.49 -1.05
N GLY A 141 12.10 -46.40 -2.33
CA GLY A 141 11.35 -47.43 -3.05
C GLY A 141 9.83 -47.33 -2.89
N GLY A 142 9.30 -46.26 -2.30
CA GLY A 142 7.86 -46.03 -2.21
C GLY A 142 7.21 -45.73 -3.57
N ILE A 143 6.05 -46.34 -3.84
CA ILE A 143 5.29 -46.13 -5.09
C ILE A 143 4.70 -44.71 -5.09
N PRO A 144 5.00 -43.84 -6.08
CA PRO A 144 4.55 -42.44 -6.10
C PRO A 144 3.03 -42.27 -6.05
N ILE A 145 2.56 -41.15 -5.49
CA ILE A 145 1.15 -40.73 -5.64
C ILE A 145 0.92 -40.14 -7.03
N TYR A 146 -0.10 -40.64 -7.74
CA TYR A 146 -0.34 -40.28 -9.14
C TYR A 146 -1.35 -39.14 -9.35
N ASN A 147 -2.25 -38.86 -8.40
CA ASN A 147 -3.26 -37.81 -8.57
C ASN A 147 -3.51 -37.03 -7.26
N PRO A 148 -3.03 -35.78 -7.15
CA PRO A 148 -2.13 -35.12 -8.09
C PRO A 148 -0.72 -35.74 -8.02
N THR A 149 -0.01 -35.77 -9.15
CA THR A 149 1.42 -36.12 -9.13
C THR A 149 2.22 -35.08 -8.36
N ILE A 150 3.30 -35.50 -7.70
CA ILE A 150 4.18 -34.57 -7.00
C ILE A 150 4.80 -33.52 -7.93
N ALA A 151 5.05 -33.88 -9.19
CA ALA A 151 5.50 -32.94 -10.21
C ALA A 151 4.50 -31.80 -10.43
N LYS A 152 3.19 -32.11 -10.47
CA LYS A 152 2.13 -31.11 -10.63
C LYS A 152 2.00 -30.22 -9.40
N VAL A 153 2.12 -30.79 -8.20
CA VAL A 153 2.18 -30.03 -6.95
C VAL A 153 3.37 -29.06 -6.98
N LYS A 154 4.56 -29.54 -7.35
CA LYS A 154 5.79 -28.74 -7.44
C LYS A 154 5.64 -27.57 -8.42
N VAL A 155 5.10 -27.79 -9.61
CA VAL A 155 4.89 -26.71 -10.60
C VAL A 155 4.04 -25.58 -10.01
N HIS A 156 2.91 -25.90 -9.37
CA HIS A 156 2.05 -24.87 -8.79
C HIS A 156 2.66 -24.22 -7.55
N TYR A 157 3.41 -24.98 -6.75
CA TYR A 157 4.16 -24.46 -5.62
C TYR A 157 5.24 -23.45 -6.06
N ASP A 158 6.04 -23.79 -7.07
CA ASP A 158 7.11 -22.91 -7.57
C ASP A 158 6.54 -21.59 -8.12
N ILE A 159 5.45 -21.65 -8.90
CA ILE A 159 4.74 -20.47 -9.41
C ILE A 159 4.20 -19.60 -8.27
N PHE A 160 3.70 -20.22 -7.19
CA PHE A 160 3.26 -19.50 -6.00
C PHE A 160 4.45 -18.84 -5.30
N MET A 161 5.58 -19.55 -5.11
CA MET A 161 6.76 -19.05 -4.42
C MET A 161 7.38 -17.85 -5.14
N GLU A 162 7.49 -17.90 -6.47
CA GLU A 162 7.94 -16.75 -7.28
C GLU A 162 7.07 -15.52 -7.04
N GLY A 163 5.75 -15.71 -7.05
CA GLY A 163 4.78 -14.65 -6.75
C GLY A 163 4.89 -14.13 -5.30
N TYR A 164 5.12 -15.02 -4.35
CA TYR A 164 5.23 -14.71 -2.92
C TYR A 164 6.44 -13.82 -2.64
N GLU A 165 7.61 -14.18 -3.18
CA GLU A 165 8.84 -13.38 -3.06
C GLU A 165 8.69 -12.02 -3.74
N LYS A 166 8.11 -12.00 -4.95
CA LYS A 166 7.84 -10.76 -5.67
C LYS A 166 6.90 -9.84 -4.89
N GLN A 167 5.84 -10.38 -4.31
CA GLN A 167 4.87 -9.59 -3.54
C GLN A 167 5.51 -9.01 -2.28
N LYS A 168 6.37 -9.77 -1.58
CA LYS A 168 7.12 -9.30 -0.42
C LYS A 168 8.08 -8.16 -0.79
N SER A 169 8.75 -8.27 -1.94
CA SER A 169 9.63 -7.21 -2.46
C SER A 169 8.84 -5.93 -2.78
N LEU A 170 7.72 -6.04 -3.48
CA LEU A 170 6.85 -4.91 -3.81
C LEU A 170 6.29 -4.23 -2.55
N GLN A 171 5.84 -4.99 -1.55
CA GLN A 171 5.40 -4.45 -0.27
C GLN A 171 6.51 -3.66 0.44
N SER A 172 7.73 -4.18 0.46
CA SER A 172 8.89 -3.49 1.05
C SER A 172 9.18 -2.14 0.36
N LEU A 173 9.12 -2.11 -0.98
CA LEU A 173 9.30 -0.88 -1.76
C LEU A 173 8.19 0.16 -1.49
N THR A 174 6.93 -0.29 -1.46
CA THR A 174 5.79 0.59 -1.15
C THR A 174 5.90 1.15 0.27
N ASN A 175 6.26 0.33 1.25
CA ASN A 175 6.42 0.79 2.64
C ASN A 175 7.54 1.83 2.76
N ARG A 176 8.70 1.58 2.13
CA ARG A 176 9.82 2.54 2.13
C ARG A 176 9.43 3.88 1.50
N SER A 177 8.74 3.85 0.35
CA SER A 177 8.28 5.09 -0.31
C SER A 177 7.22 5.84 0.51
N LEU A 178 6.35 5.10 1.23
CA LEU A 178 5.38 5.69 2.16
C LEU A 178 6.05 6.33 3.38
N GLU A 179 7.07 5.69 3.97
CA GLU A 179 7.87 6.22 5.07
C GLU A 179 8.58 7.52 4.66
N GLN A 180 9.16 7.54 3.46
CA GLN A 180 9.75 8.74 2.89
C GLN A 180 8.72 9.87 2.80
N LEU A 181 7.53 9.61 2.25
CA LEU A 181 6.45 10.61 2.23
C LEU A 181 6.04 11.08 3.62
N ALA A 182 5.88 10.16 4.57
CA ALA A 182 5.49 10.46 5.92
C ALA A 182 6.49 11.41 6.60
N SER A 183 7.79 11.20 6.37
CA SER A 183 8.86 12.07 6.89
C SER A 183 8.78 13.51 6.37
N MET A 184 8.21 13.73 5.17
CA MET A 184 8.08 15.05 4.55
C MET A 184 6.82 15.80 5.00
N ARG A 185 5.83 15.12 5.59
CA ARG A 185 4.52 15.73 5.94
C ARG A 185 4.65 16.87 6.94
N VAL A 186 5.54 16.76 7.93
CA VAL A 186 5.76 17.81 8.93
C VAL A 186 6.27 19.09 8.27
N GLN A 187 7.22 18.97 7.34
CA GLN A 187 7.74 20.12 6.60
C GLN A 187 6.68 20.71 5.66
N ALA A 188 5.90 19.86 4.98
CA ALA A 188 4.78 20.32 4.15
C ALA A 188 3.77 21.13 4.98
N ASP A 189 3.34 20.61 6.13
CA ASP A 189 2.37 21.26 7.01
C ASP A 189 2.90 22.58 7.56
N ARG A 190 4.19 22.63 7.92
CA ARG A 190 4.87 23.87 8.34
C ARG A 190 4.86 24.92 7.23
N LEU A 191 5.23 24.56 6.00
CA LEU A 191 5.28 25.47 4.86
C LEU A 191 3.90 25.99 4.48
N ILE A 192 2.89 25.10 4.44
CA ILE A 192 1.51 25.48 4.17
C ILE A 192 1.02 26.47 5.24
N LEU A 193 1.27 26.16 6.51
CA LEU A 193 0.85 27.02 7.62
C LEU A 193 1.51 28.41 7.55
N ASP A 194 2.82 28.46 7.28
CA ASP A 194 3.58 29.71 7.16
C ASP A 194 3.05 30.58 6.01
N ILE A 195 2.87 29.98 4.82
CA ILE A 195 2.27 30.66 3.66
C ILE A 195 0.89 31.20 4.00
N TRP A 196 0.02 30.37 4.57
CA TRP A 196 -1.35 30.77 4.88
C TRP A 196 -1.41 31.91 5.90
N ASN A 197 -0.54 31.91 6.91
CA ASN A 197 -0.43 33.01 7.87
C ASN A 197 -0.04 34.33 7.20
N GLN A 198 0.96 34.31 6.32
CA GLN A 198 1.44 35.51 5.61
C GLN A 198 0.36 36.07 4.68
N VAL A 199 -0.33 35.19 3.94
CA VAL A 199 -1.45 35.58 3.06
C VAL A 199 -2.60 36.22 3.84
N GLU A 200 -3.02 35.60 4.94
CA GLU A 200 -4.12 36.15 5.76
C GLU A 200 -3.75 37.49 6.40
N ALA A 201 -2.50 37.63 6.86
CA ALA A 201 -2.00 38.89 7.40
C ALA A 201 -2.00 40.03 6.36
N LYS A 202 -1.55 39.75 5.12
CA LYS A 202 -1.55 40.74 4.03
C LYS A 202 -2.95 41.25 3.68
N PHE A 203 -3.96 40.40 3.76
CA PHE A 203 -5.33 40.75 3.36
C PHE A 203 -6.27 41.04 4.54
N GLN A 204 -5.77 41.11 5.78
CA GLN A 204 -6.59 41.26 6.98
C GLN A 204 -7.53 42.48 6.94
N ASP A 205 -7.06 43.59 6.35
CA ASP A 205 -7.78 44.87 6.28
C ASP A 205 -8.69 45.01 5.03
N VAL A 206 -8.80 43.95 4.21
CA VAL A 206 -9.64 43.96 3.01
C VAL A 206 -11.11 43.85 3.39
N SER A 207 -11.89 44.85 3.00
CA SER A 207 -13.35 44.89 3.14
C SER A 207 -14.04 44.91 1.75
N PRO A 208 -15.17 44.21 1.57
CA PRO A 208 -15.84 43.32 2.52
C PRO A 208 -15.13 41.98 2.71
N ASN A 209 -15.47 41.26 3.79
CA ASN A 209 -14.78 40.03 4.21
C ASN A 209 -14.87 38.91 3.14
N GLU A 210 -15.90 38.86 2.29
CA GLU A 210 -15.94 37.93 1.15
C GLU A 210 -14.75 38.12 0.21
N LYS A 211 -14.40 39.37 -0.13
CA LYS A 211 -13.25 39.68 -0.99
C LYS A 211 -11.94 39.26 -0.34
N ARG A 212 -11.82 39.43 0.98
CA ARG A 212 -10.66 38.93 1.74
C ARG A 212 -10.50 37.43 1.59
N LEU A 213 -11.58 36.67 1.81
CA LEU A 213 -11.56 35.20 1.72
C LEU A 213 -11.27 34.72 0.30
N GLU A 214 -11.79 35.41 -0.72
CA GLU A 214 -11.49 35.12 -2.12
C GLU A 214 -10.00 35.32 -2.44
N LYS A 215 -9.43 36.47 -2.06
CA LYS A 215 -7.98 36.72 -2.21
C LYS A 215 -7.12 35.68 -1.49
N CYS A 216 -7.56 35.19 -0.33
CA CYS A 216 -6.84 34.12 0.37
C CYS A 216 -6.95 32.76 -0.35
N ARG A 217 -8.13 32.42 -0.89
CA ARG A 217 -8.35 31.18 -1.65
C ARG A 217 -7.47 31.07 -2.89
N ASP A 218 -7.13 32.20 -3.52
CA ASP A 218 -6.18 32.25 -4.64
C ASP A 218 -4.80 31.69 -4.31
N TYR A 219 -4.40 31.70 -3.03
CA TYR A 219 -3.15 31.10 -2.53
C TYR A 219 -3.35 29.70 -1.93
N GLY A 220 -4.51 29.07 -2.17
CA GLY A 220 -4.79 27.69 -1.76
C GLY A 220 -5.35 27.54 -0.34
N LEU A 221 -5.78 28.63 0.31
CA LEU A 221 -6.47 28.55 1.60
C LEU A 221 -7.87 27.94 1.44
N ILE A 222 -8.22 27.03 2.35
CA ILE A 222 -9.52 26.37 2.39
C ILE A 222 -10.21 26.69 3.71
N TYR A 223 -11.41 27.25 3.60
CA TYR A 223 -12.24 27.70 4.71
C TYR A 223 -13.47 26.82 4.86
N TYR A 224 -13.79 26.47 6.11
CA TYR A 224 -14.94 25.66 6.51
C TYR A 224 -15.85 26.48 7.42
N TYR A 225 -17.15 26.26 7.28
CA TYR A 225 -18.18 26.83 8.17
C TYR A 225 -18.68 25.76 9.12
N ARG A 226 -19.04 26.15 10.34
CA ARG A 226 -19.64 25.20 11.29
C ARG A 226 -21.08 24.88 10.87
N THR A 227 -21.54 23.67 11.21
CA THR A 227 -22.90 23.23 10.94
C THR A 227 -23.91 24.21 11.58
N GLY A 228 -24.73 24.87 10.75
CA GLY A 228 -25.69 25.90 11.19
C GLY A 228 -25.32 27.33 10.77
N GLU A 229 -24.06 27.60 10.41
CA GLU A 229 -23.64 28.86 9.77
C GLU A 229 -23.90 28.75 8.26
N LYS A 230 -25.14 28.99 7.80
CA LYS A 230 -25.40 29.18 6.36
C LYS A 230 -24.86 30.53 5.89
N GLN A 231 -24.27 30.53 4.70
CA GLN A 231 -23.92 31.72 3.93
C GLN A 231 -25.11 32.70 3.91
N ASN A 232 -24.93 33.94 4.35
CA ASN A 232 -25.74 35.04 3.83
C ASN A 232 -25.40 35.19 2.34
N LYS A 233 -26.01 34.34 1.52
CA LYS A 233 -26.31 34.67 0.13
C LYS A 233 -27.55 35.57 0.18
N GLU A 234 -27.35 36.88 0.25
CA GLU A 234 -28.25 37.84 -0.39
C GLU A 234 -27.74 37.93 -1.84
N ILE A 235 -28.36 37.26 -2.81
CA ILE A 235 -29.43 37.79 -3.67
C ILE A 235 -29.20 39.26 -4.02
N LEU A 236 -28.40 39.52 -5.06
CA LEU A 236 -28.88 40.04 -6.35
C LEU A 236 -27.84 39.80 -7.44
#